data_AF-A0A1N7LBS6-F1
#
_entry.id   AF-A0A1N7LBS6-F1
#
_cell.length_a   1.000
_cell.length_b   1.000
_cell.length_c   1.000
_cell.angle_alpha   90.00
_cell.angle_beta   90.00
_cell.angle_gamma   90.00
#
_symmetry.space_group_name_H-M   'P 1'
#
loop_
_entity.id
_entity.type
_entity.pdbx_description
1 polymer ?
#
loop_
_entity_poly.entity_id
_entity_poly.type
_entity_poly.pdbx_seq_one_letter_code
_entity_poly.pdbx_strand_id
1 'polypeptide(L)' 'MGVPDVSGDGSIPKEVILEDKTELELIRLIQQLEDEDKQTIFRLVEKMLTTKKFKDFFAKNAAAL' A
#
# COMPACT_ATOMS: atom_id res chain seq x y z
N MET A 1 47.67 0.56 -18.46
CA MET A 1 46.27 0.50 -18.93
C MET A 1 45.44 0.01 -17.74
N GLY A 2 45.04 0.93 -16.87
CA GLY A 2 44.19 0.61 -15.71
C GLY A 2 42.74 0.56 -16.16
N VAL A 3 42.00 -0.46 -15.74
CA VAL A 3 40.58 -0.63 -16.02
C VAL A 3 39.80 0.62 -15.59
N PRO A 4 38.90 1.18 -16.42
CA PRO A 4 38.03 2.25 -15.98
C PRO A 4 37.02 1.66 -15.00
N ASP A 5 36.98 2.23 -13.79
CA ASP A 5 35.90 2.03 -12.84
C ASP A 5 34.62 2.54 -13.50
N VAL A 6 33.84 1.61 -14.05
CA VAL A 6 32.45 1.85 -14.43
C VAL A 6 31.64 1.90 -13.14
N SER A 7 31.74 3.04 -12.45
CA SER A 7 30.73 3.50 -11.49
C SER A 7 29.42 3.71 -12.26
N GLY A 8 28.74 2.60 -12.53
CA GLY A 8 27.37 2.60 -12.99
C GLY A 8 26.50 3.06 -11.83
N ASP A 9 26.12 4.34 -11.85
CA ASP A 9 25.08 4.93 -11.00
C ASP A 9 23.68 4.38 -11.36
N GLY A 10 23.61 3.09 -11.71
CA GLY A 10 22.38 2.33 -11.87
C GLY A 10 21.92 1.93 -10.48
N SER A 11 21.22 2.84 -9.80
CA SER A 11 20.59 2.65 -8.50
C SER A 11 19.98 1.24 -8.41
N ILE A 12 20.66 0.34 -7.69
CA ILE A 12 20.21 -1.03 -7.49
C ILE A 12 18.80 -0.95 -6.86
N PRO A 13 17.76 -1.56 -7.48
CA PRO A 13 16.43 -1.57 -6.90
C PRO A 13 16.51 -2.17 -5.51
N LYS A 14 16.19 -1.36 -4.49
CA LYS A 14 16.10 -1.84 -3.12
C LYS A 14 14.73 -2.45 -2.91
N GLU A 15 14.72 -3.69 -2.43
CA GLU A 15 13.50 -4.36 -2.02
C GLU A 15 12.79 -3.55 -0.92
N VAL A 16 11.47 -3.39 -1.07
CA VAL A 16 10.63 -2.68 -0.10
C VAL A 16 9.99 -3.70 0.82
N ILE A 17 10.49 -3.79 2.05
CA ILE A 17 9.89 -4.61 3.12
C ILE A 17 8.81 -3.76 3.80
N LEU A 18 7.58 -4.27 3.87
CA LEU A 18 6.43 -3.54 4.46
C LEU A 18 6.36 -3.63 5.99
N GLU A 19 7.06 -4.59 6.59
CA GLU A 19 7.11 -4.78 8.05
C GLU A 19 7.74 -3.54 8.74
N ASP A 20 7.15 -3.10 9.85
CA ASP A 20 7.58 -1.97 10.69
C ASP A 20 7.55 -0.56 10.07
N LYS A 21 6.85 -0.36 8.94
CA LYS A 21 6.65 0.98 8.38
C LYS A 21 5.57 1.77 9.13
N THR A 22 5.83 3.05 9.35
CA THR A 22 4.81 3.99 9.87
C THR A 22 3.70 4.22 8.85
N GLU A 23 2.52 4.65 9.30
CA GLU A 23 1.39 4.95 8.40
C GLU A 23 1.77 5.97 7.31
N LEU A 24 2.60 6.96 7.65
CA LEU A 24 3.09 7.97 6.70
C LEU A 24 4.03 7.37 5.63
N GLU A 25 4.89 6.43 6.03
CA GLU A 25 5.78 5.71 5.11
C GLU A 25 4.98 4.85 4.13
N LEU A 26 3.94 4.16 4.61
CA LEU A 26 3.06 3.35 3.77
C LEU A 26 2.30 4.20 2.75
N ILE A 27 1.78 5.36 3.17
CA ILE A 27 1.15 6.32 2.25
C ILE A 27 2.14 6.78 1.18
N ARG A 28 3.37 7.12 1.56
CA ARG A 28 4.42 7.52 0.59
C ARG A 28 4.75 6.42 -0.41
N LEU A 29 4.74 5.15 0.00
CA LEU A 29 4.95 4.03 -0.92
C LEU A 29 3.79 3.86 -1.89
N ILE A 30 2.55 3.92 -1.40
CA ILE A 30 1.36 3.84 -2.26
C ILE A 30 1.36 4.97 -3.29
N GLN A 31 1.84 6.16 -2.91
CA GLN A 31 1.93 7.29 -3.85
C GLN A 31 2.94 7.09 -4.98
N GLN A 32 3.95 6.23 -4.81
CA GLN A 32 4.96 5.91 -5.83
C GLN A 32 4.49 4.87 -6.86
N LEU A 33 3.36 4.20 -6.59
CA LEU A 33 2.78 3.23 -7.52
C LEU A 33 2.22 3.92 -8.76
N GLU A 34 2.17 3.17 -9.86
CA GLU A 34 1.44 3.55 -11.06
C GLU A 34 -0.05 3.75 -10.74
N ASP A 35 -0.73 4.57 -11.54
CA ASP A 35 -2.11 4.96 -11.26
C ASP A 35 -3.05 3.76 -11.16
N GLU A 36 -2.88 2.73 -11.98
CA GLU A 36 -3.70 1.51 -11.94
C GLU A 36 -3.53 0.74 -10.62
N ASP A 37 -2.30 0.52 -10.18
CA ASP A 37 -1.99 -0.18 -8.94
C ASP A 37 -2.47 0.60 -7.72
N LYS A 38 -2.24 1.92 -7.71
CA LYS A 38 -2.73 2.84 -6.67
C LYS A 38 -4.25 2.77 -6.54
N GLN A 39 -4.97 2.80 -7.68
CA GLN A 39 -6.42 2.68 -7.70
C GLN A 39 -6.90 1.31 -7.21
N THR A 40 -6.17 0.24 -7.51
CA THR A 40 -6.47 -1.10 -7.02
C THR A 40 -6.39 -1.17 -5.49
N ILE A 41 -5.35 -0.60 -4.89
CA ILE A 41 -5.22 -0.51 -3.42
C ILE A 41 -6.38 0.29 -2.81
N PHE A 42 -6.72 1.45 -3.37
CA PHE A 42 -7.82 2.27 -2.85
C PHE A 42 -9.16 1.54 -2.90
N ARG A 43 -9.47 0.88 -4.01
CA ARG A 43 -10.69 0.06 -4.13
C ARG A 43 -10.73 -1.08 -3.12
N LEU A 44 -9.59 -1.71 -2.83
CA LEU A 44 -9.51 -2.75 -1.80
C LEU A 44 -9.84 -2.18 -0.41
N VAL A 45 -9.25 -1.05 -0.05
CA VAL A 45 -9.53 -0.36 1.22
C VAL A 45 -11.01 0.02 1.31
N GLU A 46 -11.58 0.63 0.27
CA GLU A 46 -13.00 0.98 0.21
C GLU A 46 -13.92 -0.22 0.40
N LYS A 47 -13.62 -1.34 -0.29
CA LYS A 47 -14.35 -2.60 -0.15
C LYS A 47 -14.31 -3.12 1.29
N MET A 48 -13.14 -3.14 1.91
CA MET A 48 -12.99 -3.62 3.29
C MET A 48 -13.73 -2.73 4.29
N LEU A 49 -13.66 -1.41 4.14
CA LEU A 49 -14.37 -0.46 5.00
C LEU A 49 -15.89 -0.56 4.82
N THR A 50 -16.38 -0.71 3.59
CA THR A 50 -17.80 -0.89 3.30
C THR A 50 -18.32 -2.20 3.89
N THR A 51 -17.56 -3.28 3.74
CA THR A 51 -17.89 -4.59 4.33
C THR A 51 -17.98 -4.50 5.85
N LYS A 52 -17.01 -3.81 6.49
CA LYS A 52 -17.02 -3.58 7.94
C LYS A 52 -18.24 -2.78 8.37
N LYS A 53 -18.52 -1.64 7.71
CA LYS A 53 -19.70 -0.80 8.01
C LYS A 53 -21.00 -1.59 7.88
N PHE A 54 -21.12 -2.42 6.85
CA PHE A 54 -22.30 -3.26 6.65
C PHE A 54 -22.46 -4.27 7.79
N LYS A 55 -21.39 -4.99 8.16
CA LYS A 55 -21.41 -5.90 9.31
C LYS A 55 -21.78 -5.18 10.62
N ASP A 56 -21.19 -4.02 10.87
CA ASP A 56 -21.46 -3.21 12.06
C ASP A 56 -22.93 -2.72 12.08
N PHE A 57 -23.48 -2.35 10.91
CA PHE A 57 -24.88 -1.98 10.76
C PHE A 57 -25.81 -3.15 11.08
N PHE A 58 -25.56 -4.34 10.51
CA PHE A 58 -26.38 -5.52 10.80
C PHE A 58 -26.30 -5.93 12.27
N ALA A 59 -25.12 -5.97 12.88
CA ALA A 59 -24.95 -6.34 14.28
C ALA A 59 -25.74 -5.41 15.23
N LYS A 60 -25.73 -4.09 14.95
CA LYS A 60 -26.47 -3.10 15.75
C LYS A 60 -27.98 -3.25 15.65
N ASN A 61 -28.50 -3.58 14.47
CA ASN A 61 -29.95 -3.66 14.24
C ASN A 61 -30.51 -5.06 14.51
N ALA A 62 -29.72 -6.13 14.40
CA ALA A 62 -30.13 -7.48 14.78
C ALA A 62 -30.31 -7.64 16.29
N ALA A 63 -29.61 -6.85 17.11
CA ALA A 63 -29.84 -6.78 18.56
C ALA A 63 -31.06 -5.93 18.95
N ALA A 64 -31.70 -5.28 17.98
CA ALA A 64 -32.86 -4.41 18.16
C ALA A 64 -34.18 -5.03 17.65
N LEU A 65 -34.12 -6.26 17.12
CA LEU A 65 -35.26 -7.10 16.69
C LEU A 65 -35.45 -8.25 17.68
#